data_AF-A0A2V7WRH6-F1
#
_entry.id   AF-A0A2V7WRH6-F1
#
_cell.length_a   1.000
_cell.length_b   1.000
_cell.length_c   1.000
_cell.angle_alpha   90.00
_cell.angle_beta   90.00
_cell.angle_gamma   90.00
#
_symmetry.space_group_name_H-M   'P 1'
#
loop_
_entity.id
_entity.type
_entity.pdbx_description
1 polymer ?
#
loop_
_entity_poly.entity_id
_entity_poly.type
_entity_poly.pdbx_seq_one_letter_code
_entity_poly.pdbx_strand_id
1 'polypeptide(L)'
;MSSNAYVRSKRVENLHLTRERDRRRGLELATLLLAALPAASALLGWAALHVETVRVGYVRGARTRKHAELFEENRRLRAELARASSPERVQSVAIRKGLAPPRPGQIQYVEQRERGLR
;
A
#
# COMPACT_ATOMS: atom_id res chain seq x y z
N MET A 1 -59.32 -44.97 58.20
CA MET A 1 -57.88 -44.92 57.83
C MET A 1 -57.64 -46.02 56.81
N SER A 2 -57.78 -45.72 55.51
CA SER A 2 -57.57 -46.72 54.45
C SER A 2 -56.45 -46.27 53.53
N SER A 3 -55.55 -47.21 53.31
CA SER A 3 -54.21 -47.12 52.77
C SER A 3 -54.16 -46.52 51.35
N ASN A 4 -53.16 -45.66 51.12
CA ASN A 4 -52.81 -45.06 49.85
C ASN A 4 -52.66 -46.11 48.75
N ALA A 5 -53.45 -45.96 47.69
CA ALA A 5 -53.47 -46.85 46.56
C ALA A 5 -52.56 -46.31 45.43
N TYR A 6 -51.57 -47.12 45.08
CA TYR A 6 -50.80 -47.12 43.83
C TYR A 6 -49.72 -46.05 43.62
N VAL A 7 -48.55 -46.30 44.21
CA VAL A 7 -47.27 -45.95 43.57
C VAL A 7 -47.16 -46.80 42.29
N ARG A 8 -47.49 -46.22 41.14
CA ARG A 8 -47.24 -46.84 39.84
C ARG A 8 -45.74 -46.70 39.55
N SER A 9 -44.98 -47.76 39.83
CA SER A 9 -43.58 -47.85 39.45
C SER A 9 -43.48 -47.86 37.91
N LYS A 10 -43.30 -46.68 37.32
CA LYS A 10 -42.95 -46.54 35.91
C LYS A 10 -41.57 -47.18 35.76
N ARG A 11 -41.50 -48.33 35.11
CA ARG A 11 -40.24 -49.01 34.78
C ARG A 11 -39.44 -48.01 33.94
N VAL A 12 -38.40 -47.41 34.53
CA VAL A 12 -37.49 -46.51 33.82
C VAL A 12 -36.59 -47.43 33.00
N GLU A 13 -37.07 -47.82 31.82
CA GLU A 13 -36.21 -48.44 30.84
C GLU A 13 -35.23 -47.38 30.37
N ASN A 14 -33.97 -47.55 30.76
CA ASN A 14 -32.86 -46.81 30.19
C ASN A 14 -32.69 -47.29 28.74
N LEU A 15 -33.53 -46.75 27.85
CA LEU A 15 -33.34 -46.88 26.42
C LEU A 15 -31.95 -46.31 26.13
N HIS A 16 -31.01 -47.20 25.85
CA HIS A 16 -29.69 -46.82 25.36
C HIS A 16 -29.92 -46.11 24.03
N LEU A 17 -29.99 -44.77 24.07
CA LEU A 17 -29.96 -43.90 22.92
C LEU A 17 -28.56 -44.01 22.29
N THR A 18 -28.34 -45.09 21.54
CA THR A 18 -27.22 -45.16 20.62
C THR A 18 -27.45 -44.09 19.56
N ARG A 19 -26.53 -43.11 19.54
CA ARG A 19 -26.49 -42.04 18.56
C ARG A 19 -26.38 -42.64 17.16
N GLU A 20 -27.51 -42.82 16.50
CA GLU A 20 -27.55 -43.24 15.11
C GLU A 20 -26.91 -42.11 14.30
N ARG A 21 -25.69 -42.37 13.83
CA ARG A 21 -24.90 -41.41 13.07
C ARG A 21 -25.48 -41.36 11.66
N ASP A 22 -26.56 -40.60 11.53
CA ASP A 22 -27.26 -40.41 10.27
C ASP A 22 -26.34 -39.67 9.29
N ARG A 23 -25.69 -40.43 8.40
CA ARG A 23 -24.77 -39.90 7.39
C ARG A 23 -25.47 -38.90 6.47
N ARG A 24 -26.79 -39.02 6.28
CA ARG A 24 -27.56 -38.10 5.42
C ARG A 24 -27.64 -36.71 6.05
N ARG A 25 -27.95 -36.63 7.35
CA ARG A 25 -27.90 -35.37 8.11
C ARG A 25 -26.52 -34.73 8.07
N GLY A 26 -25.46 -35.54 8.14
CA GLY A 26 -24.08 -35.06 8.02
C GLY A 26 -23.78 -34.45 6.64
N LEU A 27 -24.29 -35.07 5.57
CA LEU A 27 -24.15 -34.56 4.20
C LEU A 27 -24.95 -33.27 3.99
N GLU A 28 -26.17 -33.17 4.53
CA GLU A 28 -26.99 -31.95 4.48
C GLU A 28 -26.32 -30.77 5.20
N LEU A 29 -25.72 -31.01 6.37
CA LEU A 29 -24.96 -29.99 7.08
C LEU A 29 -23.67 -29.60 6.32
N ALA A 30 -23.01 -30.57 5.68
CA ALA A 30 -21.83 -30.32 4.87
C ALA A 30 -22.15 -29.49 3.62
N THR A 31 -23.27 -29.76 2.94
CA THR A 31 -23.70 -28.96 1.78
C THR A 31 -24.08 -27.54 2.17
N LEU A 32 -24.74 -27.36 3.31
CA LEU A 32 -25.04 -26.02 3.85
C LEU A 32 -23.76 -25.24 4.17
N LEU A 33 -22.77 -25.88 4.81
CA LEU A 33 -21.47 -25.27 5.07
C LEU A 33 -20.75 -24.91 3.77
N LEU A 34 -20.75 -25.80 2.78
CA LEU A 34 -20.13 -25.57 1.49
C LEU A 34 -20.79 -24.41 0.74
N ALA A 35 -22.12 -24.29 0.82
CA ALA A 35 -22.87 -23.18 0.24
C ALA A 35 -22.59 -21.84 0.93
N ALA A 36 -22.17 -21.84 2.19
CA ALA A 36 -21.81 -20.62 2.93
C ALA A 36 -20.39 -20.12 2.64
N LEU A 37 -19.49 -20.99 2.15
CA LEU A 37 -18.09 -20.64 1.88
C LEU A 37 -17.90 -19.46 0.91
N PRO A 38 -18.63 -19.35 -0.22
CA PRO A 38 -18.47 -18.23 -1.15
C PRO A 38 -18.79 -16.88 -0.50
N ALA A 39 -19.86 -16.81 0.29
CA ALA A 39 -20.26 -15.60 0.99
C ALA A 39 -19.23 -15.20 2.06
N ALA A 40 -18.75 -16.17 2.85
CA ALA A 40 -17.69 -15.95 3.82
C ALA A 40 -16.39 -15.48 3.15
N SER A 41 -16.01 -16.10 2.04
CA SER A 41 -14.81 -15.74 1.27
C SER A 41 -14.92 -14.35 0.67
N ALA A 42 -16.09 -13.97 0.14
CA ALA A 42 -16.33 -12.64 -0.39
C ALA A 42 -16.24 -11.57 0.71
N LEU A 43 -16.82 -11.82 1.89
CA LEU A 43 -16.76 -10.90 3.03
C LEU A 43 -15.32 -10.71 3.52
N LEU A 44 -14.58 -11.81 3.70
CA LEU A 44 -13.19 -11.79 4.15
C LEU A 44 -12.26 -11.16 3.11
N GLY A 45 -12.46 -11.48 1.83
CA GLY A 45 -11.73 -10.87 0.72
C GLY A 45 -11.98 -9.36 0.64
N TRP A 46 -13.23 -8.93 0.77
CA TRP A 46 -13.58 -7.51 0.82
C TRP A 46 -12.93 -6.82 2.02
N ALA A 47 -13.00 -7.42 3.22
CA ALA A 47 -12.36 -6.87 4.41
C ALA A 47 -10.83 -6.80 4.26
N ALA A 48 -10.20 -7.80 3.66
CA ALA A 48 -8.77 -7.81 3.38
C ALA A 48 -8.38 -6.69 2.41
N LEU A 49 -9.13 -6.52 1.31
CA LEU A 49 -8.94 -5.43 0.36
C LEU A 49 -9.17 -4.05 1.01
N HIS A 50 -10.13 -3.94 1.91
CA HIS A 50 -10.43 -2.71 2.64
C HIS A 50 -9.30 -2.35 3.63
N VAL A 51 -8.76 -3.36 4.33
CA VAL A 51 -7.61 -3.20 5.24
C VAL A 51 -6.34 -2.88 4.45
N GLU A 52 -6.15 -3.50 3.29
CA GLU A 52 -5.02 -3.22 2.41
C GLU A 52 -5.11 -1.83 1.79
N THR A 53 -6.30 -1.35 1.43
CA THR A 53 -6.48 0.04 0.98
C THR A 53 -6.20 1.06 2.08
N VAL A 54 -6.47 0.76 3.36
CA VAL A 54 -6.03 1.59 4.49
C VAL A 54 -4.50 1.59 4.61
N ARG A 55 -3.84 0.43 4.45
CA ARG A 55 -2.37 0.32 4.56
C ARG A 55 -1.63 0.93 3.35
N VAL A 56 -2.16 0.75 2.13
CA VAL A 56 -1.67 1.34 0.89
C VAL A 56 -1.95 2.84 0.84
N GLY A 57 -3.05 3.30 1.42
CA GLY A 57 -3.38 4.73 1.58
C GLY A 57 -2.34 5.49 2.39
N TYR A 58 -1.82 4.90 3.48
CA TYR A 58 -0.75 5.48 4.29
C TYR A 58 0.60 5.53 3.56
N VAL A 59 0.95 4.48 2.81
CA VAL A 59 2.16 4.46 1.97
C VAL A 59 2.06 5.48 0.83
N ARG A 60 0.86 5.72 0.29
CA ARG A 60 0.60 6.80 -0.69
C ARG A 60 0.79 8.16 -0.06
N GLY A 61 0.23 8.41 1.13
CA GLY A 61 0.37 9.68 1.84
C GLY A 61 1.83 10.06 2.12
N ALA A 62 2.64 9.10 2.58
CA ALA A 62 4.07 9.33 2.83
C ALA A 62 4.86 9.62 1.54
N ARG A 63 4.58 8.89 0.44
CA ARG A 63 5.22 9.14 -0.86
C ARG A 63 4.80 10.48 -1.47
N THR A 64 3.54 10.89 -1.34
CA THR A 64 3.06 12.18 -1.85
C THR A 64 3.66 13.36 -1.08
N ARG A 65 3.77 13.27 0.26
CA ARG A 65 4.44 14.30 1.06
C ARG A 65 5.90 14.46 0.69
N LYS A 66 6.63 13.35 0.55
CA LYS A 66 8.04 13.35 0.14
C LYS A 66 8.24 13.90 -1.28
N HIS A 67 7.31 13.62 -2.19
CA HIS A 67 7.33 14.21 -3.54
C HIS A 67 7.13 15.72 -3.52
N ALA A 68 6.18 16.23 -2.72
CA ALA A 68 5.93 17.66 -2.61
C ALA A 68 7.12 18.41 -1.99
N GLU A 69 7.73 17.85 -0.94
CA GLU A 69 8.92 18.39 -0.29
C GLU A 69 10.10 18.48 -1.28
N LEU A 70 10.42 17.38 -1.97
CA LEU A 70 11.49 17.36 -2.97
C LEU A 70 11.22 18.28 -4.17
N PHE A 71 9.95 18.45 -4.56
CA PHE A 71 9.58 19.35 -5.66
C PHE A 71 9.83 20.82 -5.28
N GLU A 72 9.41 21.23 -4.10
CA GLU A 72 9.67 22.58 -3.59
C GLU A 72 11.16 22.84 -3.37
N GLU A 73 11.90 21.85 -2.84
CA GLU A 73 13.35 21.95 -2.70
C GLU A 73 14.05 22.10 -4.06
N ASN A 74 13.66 21.30 -5.06
CA ASN A 74 14.22 21.41 -6.41
C ASN A 74 13.93 22.79 -7.02
N ARG A 75 12.71 23.31 -6.84
CA ARG A 75 12.31 24.63 -7.32
C ARG A 75 13.16 25.73 -6.67
N ARG A 76 13.37 25.64 -5.36
CA ARG A 76 14.23 26.57 -4.61
C ARG A 76 15.68 26.50 -5.10
N LEU A 77 16.25 25.31 -5.22
CA LEU A 77 17.63 25.12 -5.69
C LEU A 77 17.83 25.64 -7.11
N ARG A 78 16.86 25.44 -8.02
CA ARG A 78 16.92 26.02 -9.37
C ARG A 78 16.90 27.54 -9.35
N ALA A 79 16.10 28.15 -8.48
CA ALA A 79 16.09 29.60 -8.32
C ALA A 79 17.40 30.13 -7.74
N GLU A 80 17.99 29.43 -6.77
CA GLU A 80 19.30 29.75 -6.21
C GLU A 80 20.42 29.61 -7.24
N LEU A 81 20.40 28.54 -8.05
CA LEU A 81 21.31 28.34 -9.17
C LEU A 81 21.19 29.48 -10.19
N ALA A 82 19.98 29.82 -10.61
CA ALA A 82 19.76 30.92 -11.55
C ALA A 82 20.28 32.26 -11.01
N ARG A 83 20.11 32.52 -9.71
CA ARG A 83 20.67 33.70 -9.05
C ARG A 83 22.20 33.65 -8.95
N ALA A 84 22.78 32.49 -8.66
CA ALA A 84 24.23 32.31 -8.56
C ALA A 84 24.92 32.46 -9.93
N SER A 85 24.28 31.91 -10.97
CA SER A 85 24.72 31.94 -12.38
C SER A 85 24.29 33.21 -13.11
N SER A 86 23.65 34.16 -12.43
CA SER A 86 23.21 35.42 -13.05
C SER A 86 24.41 36.13 -13.70
N PRO A 87 24.29 36.62 -14.95
CA PRO A 87 25.39 37.24 -15.68
C PRO A 87 26.05 38.37 -14.88
N GLU A 88 25.25 39.17 -14.18
CA GLU A 88 25.70 40.30 -13.36
C GLU A 88 26.59 39.83 -12.21
N ARG A 89 26.20 38.74 -11.53
CA ARG A 89 26.97 38.17 -10.42
C ARG A 89 28.23 37.48 -10.92
N VAL A 90 28.15 36.71 -12.00
CA VAL A 90 29.32 36.08 -12.64
C VAL A 90 30.32 37.14 -13.10
N GLN A 91 29.85 38.22 -13.73
CA GLN A 91 30.69 39.32 -14.16
C GLN A 91 31.33 40.06 -12.98
N SER A 92 30.58 40.33 -11.90
CA SER A 92 31.15 40.93 -10.69
C SER A 92 32.24 40.06 -10.05
N VAL A 93 32.04 38.74 -10.00
CA VAL A 93 33.04 37.79 -9.49
C VAL A 93 34.27 37.75 -10.42
N ALA A 94 34.07 37.75 -11.73
CA ALA A 94 35.14 37.75 -12.72
C ALA A 94 36.03 39.01 -12.59
N ILE A 95 35.42 40.18 -12.49
CA ILE A 95 36.13 41.46 -12.29
C ILE A 95 36.94 41.44 -10.99
N ARG A 96 36.36 40.99 -9.88
CA ARG A 96 37.09 40.86 -8.60
C ARG A 96 38.26 39.87 -8.67
N LYS A 97 38.18 38.86 -9.53
CA LYS A 97 39.26 37.90 -9.78
C LYS A 97 40.30 38.39 -10.81
N GLY A 98 40.18 39.64 -11.27
CA GLY A 98 41.10 40.22 -12.26
C GLY A 98 40.88 39.72 -13.69
N LEU A 99 39.75 39.06 -13.96
CA LEU A 99 39.39 38.62 -15.30
C LEU A 99 38.77 39.80 -16.07
N ALA A 100 39.18 39.95 -17.33
CA ALA A 100 38.68 40.98 -18.23
C ALA A 100 38.01 40.33 -19.47
N PRO A 101 37.07 41.03 -20.13
CA PRO A 101 36.52 40.57 -21.39
C PRO A 101 37.63 40.32 -22.43
N PRO A 102 37.55 39.25 -23.25
CA PRO A 102 38.53 38.98 -24.28
C PRO A 102 38.54 40.08 -25.34
N ARG A 103 39.70 40.36 -25.93
CA ARG A 103 39.83 41.33 -27.03
C ARG A 103 39.31 40.73 -28.34
N PRO A 104 38.81 41.55 -29.28
CA PRO A 104 38.46 41.07 -30.62
C PRO A 104 39.63 40.29 -31.23
N GLY A 105 39.38 39.03 -31.63
CA GLY A 105 40.40 38.14 -32.22
C GLY A 105 41.02 37.08 -31.28
N GLN A 106 40.75 37.09 -29.97
CA GLN A 106 41.23 36.06 -29.03
C GLN A 106 40.33 34.82 -28.90
N ILE A 107 39.14 34.82 -29.51
CA ILE A 107 38.18 33.73 -29.40
C ILE A 107 38.44 32.71 -30.53
N GLN A 108 38.86 31.50 -30.18
CA GLN A 108 38.92 30.35 -31.10
C GLN A 108 37.74 29.42 -30.87
N TYR A 109 37.00 29.12 -31.94
CA TYR A 109 35.94 28.11 -31.91
C TYR A 109 36.55 26.75 -32.22
N VAL A 110 36.44 25.79 -31.30
CA VAL A 110 36.87 24.41 -31.53
C VAL A 110 35.67 23.63 -32.04
N GLU A 111 35.72 23.16 -33.28
CA GLU A 111 34.65 22.37 -33.87
C GLU A 111 34.62 20.99 -33.20
N GLN A 112 33.48 20.67 -32.56
CA GLN A 112 33.31 19.41 -31.85
C GLN A 112 33.17 18.27 -32.86
N ARG A 113 34.30 17.64 -33.19
CA ARG A 113 34.32 16.45 -34.05
C ARG A 113 33.49 15.36 -33.38
N GLU A 114 32.29 15.12 -33.91
CA GLU A 114 31.46 13.98 -33.53
C GLU A 114 32.26 12.72 -33.81
N ARG A 115 32.77 12.12 -32.74
CA ARG A 115 33.46 10.84 -32.79
C ARG A 115 32.35 9.78 -32.94
N GLY A 116 31.91 9.59 -34.18
CA GLY A 116 31.00 8.53 -34.57
C GLY A 116 31.57 7.19 -34.10
N LEU A 117 30.92 6.62 -33.09
CA LEU A 117 31.13 5.23 -32.69
C LEU A 117 30.44 4.35 -33.74
N ARG A 118 31.26 3.59 -34.46
CA ARG A 118 30.86 2.39 -35.19
C ARG A 118 30.52 1.27 -34.21
#